data_AF-A0A2N4X3W4-F1
#
_entry.id   AF-A0A2N4X3W4-F1
#
_cell.length_a   1.000
_cell.length_b   1.000
_cell.length_c   1.000
_cell.angle_alpha   90.00
_cell.angle_beta   90.00
_cell.angle_gamma   90.00
#
_symmetry.space_group_name_H-M   'P 1'
#
loop_
_entity.id
_entity.type
_entity.pdbx_description
1 polymer ?
#
loop_
_entity_poly.entity_id
_entity_poly.type
_entity_poly.pdbx_seq_one_letter_code
_entity_poly.pdbx_strand_id
1 'polypeptide(L)'
;MAPAGEPSVEDILASIKKVIARDVRLAEEAPRRAQNQAVSGDDDGILDLSEEAELVEETPLVTEQARVTMRESLAALSVMAQPGVAPQIVRSGETSLEGMVRDLLRPALAEWLDKNLPPLVEQMVAAEIARIVGKKL
;
A
#
# COMPACT_ATOMS: atom_id res chain seq x y z
N MET A 1 34.82 35.07 6.48
CA MET A 1 34.23 33.82 7.00
C MET A 1 32.94 33.60 6.24
N ALA A 2 32.92 32.75 5.21
CA ALA A 2 31.76 32.52 4.33
C ALA A 2 31.04 31.22 4.73
N PRO A 3 29.70 31.13 4.61
CA PRO A 3 28.90 30.02 5.12
C PRO A 3 29.17 28.72 4.35
N ALA A 4 29.40 27.66 5.11
CA ALA A 4 29.49 26.29 4.62
C ALA A 4 28.09 25.68 4.47
N GLY A 5 27.88 24.94 3.39
CA GLY A 5 27.18 23.65 3.53
C GLY A 5 25.81 23.48 2.87
N GLU A 6 25.45 24.24 1.83
CA GLU A 6 24.40 23.75 0.93
C GLU A 6 25.05 22.76 -0.06
N PRO A 7 24.64 21.47 -0.09
CA PRO A 7 25.22 20.50 -1.01
C PRO A 7 24.99 20.95 -2.46
N SER A 8 26.02 20.88 -3.29
CA SER A 8 25.89 21.20 -4.71
C SER A 8 24.88 20.25 -5.35
N VAL A 9 24.19 20.70 -6.39
CA VAL A 9 23.31 19.85 -7.22
C VAL A 9 24.07 18.60 -7.69
N GLU A 10 25.36 18.73 -7.94
CA GLU A 10 26.25 17.63 -8.34
C GLU A 10 26.45 16.61 -7.21
N ASP A 11 26.49 17.05 -5.95
CA ASP A 11 26.60 16.18 -4.78
C ASP A 11 25.31 15.38 -4.57
N ILE A 12 24.15 16.02 -4.78
CA ILE A 12 22.84 15.37 -4.72
C ILE A 12 22.73 14.30 -5.82
N LEU A 13 23.12 14.62 -7.06
CA LEU A 13 23.10 13.68 -8.18
C LEU A 13 24.11 12.53 -7.99
N ALA A 14 25.29 12.82 -7.43
CA ALA A 14 26.29 11.81 -7.10
C ALA A 14 25.79 10.84 -6.02
N SER A 15 25.07 11.34 -5.01
CA SER A 15 24.48 10.53 -3.95
C SER A 15 23.39 9.60 -4.48
N ILE A 16 22.47 10.12 -5.32
CA ILE A 16 21.41 9.31 -5.96
C ILE A 16 22.02 8.22 -6.86
N LYS A 17 23.04 8.56 -7.67
CA LYS A 17 23.73 7.59 -8.52
C LYS A 17 24.43 6.49 -7.71
N LYS A 18 25.01 6.83 -6.56
CA LYS A 18 25.67 5.86 -5.67
C LYS A 18 24.69 4.89 -5.03
N VAL A 19 23.50 5.36 -4.64
CA VAL A 19 22.43 4.51 -4.10
C VAL A 19 21.89 3.57 -5.17
N ILE A 20 21.56 4.08 -6.36
CA ILE A 20 21.06 3.25 -7.47
C ILE A 20 22.10 2.20 -7.88
N ALA A 21 23.38 2.56 -7.98
CA ALA A 21 24.45 1.61 -8.31
C ALA A 21 24.74 0.59 -7.20
N ARG A 22 24.30 0.83 -5.96
CA ARG A 22 24.35 -0.15 -4.86
C ARG A 22 23.20 -1.13 -4.97
N ASP A 23 21.98 -0.63 -5.24
CA ASP A 23 20.79 -1.45 -5.38
C ASP A 23 20.83 -2.35 -6.61
N VAL A 24 21.36 -1.85 -7.74
CA VAL A 24 21.57 -2.67 -8.94
C VAL A 24 22.58 -3.80 -8.68
N ARG A 25 23.66 -3.54 -7.91
CA ARG A 25 24.63 -4.59 -7.54
C ARG A 25 24.04 -5.66 -6.64
N LEU A 26 23.23 -5.24 -5.66
CA LEU A 26 22.50 -6.18 -4.79
C LEU A 26 21.48 -7.02 -5.59
N ALA A 27 20.83 -6.42 -6.59
CA ALA A 27 19.92 -7.12 -7.50
C ALA A 27 20.65 -8.09 -8.45
N GLU A 28 21.86 -7.75 -8.91
CA GLU A 28 22.69 -8.59 -9.78
C GLU A 28 23.39 -9.75 -9.04
N GLU A 29 23.54 -9.65 -7.72
CA GLU A 29 24.11 -10.70 -6.87
C GLU A 29 23.07 -11.76 -6.44
N ALA A 30 21.77 -11.43 -6.51
CA ALA A 30 20.66 -12.32 -6.15
C ALA A 30 20.48 -13.58 -7.03
N PRO A 31 20.74 -13.61 -8.36
CA PRO A 31 20.46 -14.79 -9.18
C PRO A 31 21.62 -15.80 -9.24
N ARG A 32 22.76 -15.53 -8.59
CA ARG A 32 23.92 -16.46 -8.58
C ARG A 32 23.91 -17.44 -7.41
N ARG A 33 23.20 -17.12 -6.32
CA ARG A 33 23.07 -18.01 -5.15
C ARG A 33 22.03 -19.11 -5.36
N ALA A 34 20.96 -18.81 -6.10
CA ALA A 34 19.85 -19.73 -6.34
C ALA A 34 20.15 -20.89 -7.33
N GLN A 35 21.26 -20.84 -8.09
CA GLN A 35 21.58 -21.89 -9.07
C GLN A 35 22.35 -23.10 -8.48
N ASN A 36 22.84 -23.02 -7.23
CA ASN A 36 23.63 -24.09 -6.60
C ASN A 36 22.89 -24.90 -5.51
N GLN A 37 21.60 -24.66 -5.27
CA GLN A 37 20.74 -25.46 -4.38
C GLN A 37 19.42 -25.73 -5.15
N ALA A 38 19.37 -26.69 -6.06
CA ALA A 38 19.14 -28.12 -5.83
C ALA A 38 17.64 -28.48 -5.59
N VAL A 39 17.15 -29.33 -6.50
CA VAL A 39 16.18 -30.43 -6.34
C VAL A 39 14.73 -30.15 -5.86
N SER A 40 13.81 -30.39 -6.81
CA SER A 40 12.55 -31.16 -6.73
C SER A 40 11.65 -31.11 -5.49
N GLY A 41 10.38 -30.77 -5.73
CA GLY A 41 9.23 -31.31 -4.99
C GLY A 41 8.17 -30.27 -4.65
N ASP A 42 6.98 -30.39 -5.25
CA ASP A 42 5.74 -29.75 -4.80
C ASP A 42 5.49 -30.06 -3.31
N ASP A 43 5.18 -29.04 -2.49
CA ASP A 43 3.91 -28.88 -1.77
C ASP A 43 3.95 -27.57 -0.95
N ASP A 44 2.90 -26.76 -1.06
CA ASP A 44 2.50 -25.64 -0.20
C ASP A 44 3.60 -24.70 0.35
N GLY A 45 3.97 -23.72 -0.49
CA GLY A 45 4.75 -22.55 -0.10
C GLY A 45 3.99 -21.57 0.79
N ILE A 46 3.68 -21.96 2.03
CA ILE A 46 3.53 -21.00 3.12
C ILE A 46 4.94 -20.53 3.46
N LEU A 47 5.29 -19.33 3.02
CA LEU A 47 6.48 -18.64 3.49
C LEU A 47 6.26 -18.26 4.95
N ASP A 48 6.81 -19.05 5.87
CA ASP A 48 6.87 -18.70 7.28
C ASP A 48 7.89 -17.58 7.48
N LEU A 49 7.40 -16.34 7.35
CA LEU A 49 8.18 -15.11 7.55
C LEU A 49 8.67 -14.93 9.00
N SER A 50 8.38 -15.88 9.90
CA SER A 50 8.91 -15.85 11.27
C SER A 50 10.34 -16.38 11.38
N GLU A 51 10.82 -17.18 10.42
CA GLU A 51 12.17 -17.77 10.46
C GLU A 51 13.25 -16.91 9.77
N GLU A 52 12.87 -16.02 8.86
CA GLU A 52 13.81 -15.16 8.10
C GLU A 52 13.95 -13.74 8.65
N ALA A 53 13.34 -13.44 9.80
CA ALA A 53 13.62 -12.22 10.55
C ALA A 53 15.00 -12.33 11.23
N GLU A 54 16.06 -12.39 10.43
CA GLU A 54 17.39 -11.99 10.87
C GLU A 54 17.22 -10.59 11.47
N LEU A 55 17.37 -10.48 12.80
CA LEU A 55 17.15 -9.25 13.56
C LEU A 55 18.15 -8.19 13.09
N VAL A 56 17.85 -7.54 11.97
CA VAL A 56 18.43 -6.26 11.61
C VAL A 56 18.01 -5.36 12.77
N GLU A 57 18.96 -4.98 13.62
CA GLU A 57 18.68 -4.00 14.66
C GLU A 57 17.96 -2.83 13.99
N GLU A 58 16.68 -2.67 14.32
CA GLU A 58 15.80 -1.68 13.71
C GLU A 58 16.34 -0.31 14.10
N THR A 59 17.32 0.20 13.35
CA THR A 59 17.83 1.54 13.54
C THR A 59 16.65 2.47 13.34
N PRO A 60 16.22 3.22 14.38
CA PRO A 60 15.00 4.00 14.28
C PRO A 60 15.12 5.00 13.14
N LEU A 61 14.18 4.95 12.20
CA LEU A 61 14.16 5.85 11.03
C LEU A 61 13.96 7.32 11.42
N VAL A 62 13.53 7.58 12.64
CA VAL A 62 13.28 8.91 13.20
C VAL A 62 13.87 9.04 14.59
N THR A 63 14.28 10.24 14.95
CA THR A 63 14.77 10.55 16.30
C THR A 63 13.64 10.46 17.32
N GLU A 64 13.96 10.13 18.58
CA GLU A 64 12.95 10.06 19.65
C GLU A 64 12.26 11.42 19.86
N GLN A 65 13.03 12.51 19.75
CA GLN A 65 12.48 13.85 19.86
C GLN A 65 11.40 14.12 18.78
N ALA A 66 11.65 13.71 17.54
CA ALA A 66 10.67 13.85 16.46
C ALA A 66 9.40 13.03 16.76
N ARG A 67 9.53 11.82 17.33
CA ARG A 67 8.38 11.00 17.76
C ARG A 67 7.55 11.67 18.84
N VAL A 68 8.19 12.26 19.84
CA VAL A 68 7.48 12.96 20.94
C VAL A 68 6.70 14.15 20.37
N THR A 69 7.34 15.03 19.59
CA THR A 69 6.67 16.20 19.00
C THR A 69 5.53 15.81 18.05
N MET A 70 5.68 14.73 17.27
CA MET A 70 4.60 14.21 16.42
C MET A 70 3.41 13.73 17.25
N ARG A 71 3.64 12.98 18.33
CA ARG A 71 2.57 12.51 19.23
C ARG A 71 1.84 13.67 19.90
N GLU A 72 2.58 14.68 20.37
CA GLU A 72 2.01 15.88 20.99
C GLU A 72 1.15 16.67 20.00
N SER A 73 1.64 16.88 18.78
CA SER A 73 0.90 17.59 17.73
C SER A 73 -0.38 16.84 17.35
N LEU A 74 -0.31 15.51 17.25
CA LEU A 74 -1.46 14.67 16.91
C LEU A 74 -2.48 14.63 18.06
N ALA A 75 -2.02 14.63 19.32
CA ALA A 75 -2.88 14.75 20.49
C ALA A 75 -3.58 16.12 20.56
N ALA A 76 -2.88 17.21 20.24
CA ALA A 76 -3.50 18.52 20.17
C ALA A 76 -4.58 18.60 19.07
N LEU A 77 -4.31 18.01 17.91
CA LEU A 77 -5.27 17.94 16.82
C LEU A 77 -6.47 17.04 17.15
N SER A 78 -6.27 15.93 17.86
CA SER A 78 -7.38 15.05 18.23
C SER A 78 -8.34 15.73 19.21
N VAL A 79 -7.82 16.50 20.16
CA VAL A 79 -8.63 17.31 21.09
C VAL A 79 -9.41 18.40 20.34
N MET A 80 -8.81 19.04 19.34
CA MET A 80 -9.50 20.05 18.50
C MET A 80 -10.53 19.43 17.55
N ALA A 81 -10.28 18.20 17.07
CA ALA A 81 -11.15 17.47 16.17
C ALA A 81 -12.27 16.69 16.88
N GLN A 82 -12.27 16.64 18.22
CA GLN A 82 -13.37 16.06 18.97
C GLN A 82 -14.62 16.92 18.79
N PRO A 83 -15.72 16.41 18.19
CA PRO A 83 -16.97 17.12 18.17
C PRO A 83 -17.46 17.28 19.62
N GLY A 84 -17.70 18.52 20.06
CA GLY A 84 -18.15 18.83 21.43
C GLY A 84 -19.56 18.33 21.79
N VAL A 85 -20.21 17.59 20.90
CA VAL A 85 -21.53 17.01 21.08
C VAL A 85 -21.44 15.53 20.69
N ALA A 86 -21.81 14.64 21.61
CA ALA A 86 -21.92 13.21 21.33
C ALA A 86 -22.84 13.00 20.11
N PRO A 87 -22.46 12.18 19.12
CA PRO A 87 -23.25 12.00 17.92
C PRO A 87 -24.61 11.43 18.31
N GLN A 88 -25.64 12.27 18.24
CA GLN A 88 -27.01 11.77 18.22
C GLN A 88 -27.12 10.93 16.94
N ILE A 89 -27.36 9.64 17.10
CA ILE A 89 -27.62 8.70 16.01
C ILE A 89 -28.98 9.07 15.41
N VAL A 90 -29.05 10.20 14.70
CA VAL A 90 -30.11 10.49 13.76
C VAL A 90 -29.74 9.75 12.49
N ARG A 91 -30.24 8.50 12.41
CA ARG A 91 -30.25 7.67 11.21
C ARG A 91 -28.91 7.57 10.48
N SER A 92 -27.88 7.02 11.15
CA SER A 92 -26.64 6.44 10.61
C SER A 92 -25.96 7.03 9.36
N GLY A 93 -26.22 8.27 8.92
CA GLY A 93 -25.73 8.70 7.61
C GLY A 93 -25.95 10.15 7.19
N GLU A 94 -26.74 10.96 7.90
CA GLU A 94 -27.06 12.31 7.41
C GLU A 94 -26.08 13.40 7.90
N THR A 95 -25.21 13.11 8.89
CA THR A 95 -24.15 14.04 9.34
C THR A 95 -22.85 13.36 9.79
N SER A 96 -22.53 12.19 9.23
CA SER A 96 -21.24 11.51 9.44
C SER A 96 -20.34 11.65 8.21
N LEU A 97 -19.02 11.61 8.40
CA LEU A 97 -18.00 11.54 7.35
C LEU A 97 -18.35 10.52 6.25
N GLU A 98 -19.01 9.42 6.63
CA GLU A 98 -19.52 8.41 5.70
C GLU A 98 -20.45 8.99 4.62
N GLY A 99 -21.34 9.93 4.98
CA GLY A 99 -22.22 10.60 4.02
C GLY A 99 -21.43 11.40 3.00
N MET A 100 -20.44 12.17 3.46
CA MET A 100 -19.56 12.95 2.58
C MET A 100 -18.72 12.06 1.67
N VAL A 101 -18.12 10.99 2.20
CA VAL A 101 -17.34 10.02 1.41
C VAL A 101 -18.23 9.31 0.39
N ARG A 102 -19.47 8.96 0.76
CA ARG A 102 -20.44 8.33 -0.15
C ARG A 102 -20.82 9.26 -1.30
N ASP A 103 -21.05 10.54 -1.02
CA ASP A 103 -21.38 11.53 -2.06
C ASP A 103 -20.19 11.75 -3.02
N LEU A 104 -18.96 11.70 -2.50
CA LEU A 104 -17.75 11.80 -3.32
C LEU A 104 -17.46 10.52 -4.13
N LEU A 105 -17.72 9.33 -3.57
CA LEU A 105 -17.46 8.05 -4.24
C LEU A 105 -18.54 7.65 -5.24
N ARG A 106 -19.77 8.12 -5.06
CA ARG A 106 -20.90 7.81 -5.97
C ARG A 106 -20.59 8.06 -7.45
N PRO A 107 -20.06 9.22 -7.88
CA PRO A 107 -19.78 9.45 -9.31
C PRO A 107 -18.69 8.53 -9.87
N ALA A 108 -17.62 8.28 -9.10
CA ALA A 108 -16.53 7.41 -9.54
C ALA A 108 -16.98 5.95 -9.68
N LEU A 109 -17.81 5.47 -8.74
CA LEU A 109 -18.37 4.12 -8.80
C LEU A 109 -19.37 3.99 -9.96
N ALA A 110 -20.19 5.01 -10.24
CA ALA A 110 -21.11 5.00 -11.37
C ALA A 110 -20.37 4.89 -12.71
N GLU A 111 -19.36 5.74 -12.92
CA GLU A 111 -18.54 5.69 -14.14
C GLU A 111 -17.81 4.35 -14.30
N TRP A 112 -17.32 3.79 -13.20
CA TRP A 112 -16.68 2.48 -13.23
C TRP A 112 -17.68 1.38 -13.58
N LEU A 113 -18.87 1.39 -12.99
CA LEU A 113 -19.92 0.41 -13.30
C LEU A 113 -20.36 0.51 -14.76
N ASP A 114 -20.56 1.70 -15.29
CA ASP A 114 -20.95 1.89 -16.70
C ASP A 114 -19.93 1.29 -17.67
N LYS A 115 -18.63 1.38 -17.34
CA LYS A 115 -17.55 0.84 -18.19
C LYS A 115 -17.32 -0.66 -17.99
N ASN A 116 -17.45 -1.17 -16.78
CA ASN A 116 -16.98 -2.53 -16.44
C ASN A 116 -18.11 -3.54 -16.26
N LEU A 117 -19.34 -3.10 -15.96
CA LEU A 117 -20.48 -4.00 -15.75
C LEU A 117 -20.91 -4.73 -17.04
N PRO A 118 -20.98 -4.07 -18.22
CA PRO A 118 -21.35 -4.78 -19.45
C PRO A 118 -20.46 -6.00 -19.78
N PRO A 119 -19.12 -5.90 -19.82
CA PRO A 119 -18.27 -7.05 -20.16
C PRO A 119 -18.28 -8.15 -19.07
N LEU A 120 -18.52 -7.79 -17.80
CA LEU A 120 -18.68 -8.78 -16.72
C LEU A 120 -19.97 -9.61 -16.91
N VAL A 121 -21.07 -8.94 -17.23
CA VAL A 121 -22.36 -9.60 -17.45
C VAL A 121 -22.32 -10.46 -18.71
N GLU A 122 -21.70 -9.99 -19.80
CA GLU A 122 -21.55 -10.80 -21.02
C GLU A 122 -20.80 -12.11 -20.76
N GLN A 123 -19.73 -12.07 -19.97
CA GLN A 123 -18.99 -13.28 -19.58
C GLN A 123 -19.84 -14.23 -18.73
N MET A 124 -20.58 -13.70 -17.75
CA MET A 124 -21.48 -14.51 -16.92
C MET A 124 -22.61 -15.13 -17.76
N VAL A 125 -23.19 -14.38 -18.68
CA VAL A 125 -24.25 -14.86 -19.59
C VAL A 125 -23.69 -15.88 -20.58
N ALA A 126 -22.49 -15.67 -21.14
CA ALA A 126 -21.84 -16.64 -22.02
C ALA A 126 -21.56 -17.97 -21.29
N ALA A 127 -21.08 -17.90 -20.05
CA ALA A 127 -20.90 -19.08 -19.19
C ALA A 127 -22.23 -19.78 -18.89
N GLU A 128 -23.29 -19.01 -18.63
CA GLU A 128 -24.63 -19.53 -18.36
C GLU A 128 -25.27 -20.20 -19.59
N ILE A 129 -25.11 -19.61 -20.78
CA ILE A 129 -25.56 -20.20 -22.04
C ILE A 129 -24.75 -21.47 -22.33
N ALA A 130 -23.42 -21.44 -22.19
CA ALA A 130 -22.59 -22.62 -22.37
C ALA A 130 -23.01 -23.77 -21.42
N ARG A 131 -23.38 -23.44 -20.18
CA ARG A 131 -23.90 -24.41 -19.21
C ARG A 131 -25.25 -24.99 -19.61
N ILE A 132 -26.17 -24.20 -20.16
CA ILE A 132 -27.50 -24.66 -20.60
C ILE A 132 -27.38 -25.48 -21.90
N VAL A 133 -26.59 -24.99 -22.86
CA VAL A 133 -26.42 -25.61 -24.18
C VAL A 133 -25.57 -26.88 -24.08
N GLY A 134 -24.56 -26.88 -23.20
CA GLY A 134 -23.70 -28.03 -22.91
C GLY A 134 -24.30 -29.05 -21.94
N LYS A 135 -25.50 -28.81 -21.40
CA LYS A 135 -26.21 -29.74 -20.52
C LYS A 135 -27.54 -30.18 -21.14
N LYS A 136 -27.42 -30.92 -22.24
CA LYS A 136 -28.30 -32.06 -22.50
C LYS A 136 -27.44 -33.31 -22.39
N LEU A 137 -27.76 -34.11 -21.36
CA LEU A 137 -27.18 -35.39 -20.89
C LEU A 137 -26.09 -35.21 -19.83
#